data_AF-A0A432QB58-F1
#
_entry.id   AF-A0A432QB58-F1
#
_cell.length_a   1.000
_cell.length_b   1.000
_cell.length_c   1.000
_cell.angle_alpha   90.00
_cell.angle_beta   90.00
_cell.angle_gamma   90.00
#
_symmetry.space_group_name_H-M   'P 1'
#
loop_
_entity.id
_entity.type
_entity.pdbx_description
1 polymer ?
#
loop_
_entity_poly.entity_id
_entity_poly.type
_entity_poly.pdbx_seq_one_letter_code
_entity_poly.pdbx_strand_id
1 'polypeptide(L)'
;MAELQHLSGNHLCNVSLINAASSTGPIHQLTGCTFLLNNPIYPFYLMSRSHNHALDLYYSGSTGKKLSTLNALFCEYGKHLLENREIHHSLRLLKNHAENLSAHMLDMKLDRLCTHCATTSDGGCCSSYMEANSNALLLLINQLYGVDVKKQHTSEVECCFLGDTGCILTIKPIFCLNYNCKHIVDQAGKQEMATLEYLSGRMLNEQINLESIIISIINS
;
A
#
# COMPACT_ATOMS: atom_id res chain seq x y z
N MET A 1 -17.07 42.27 -0.06
CA MET A 1 -18.30 41.50 -0.31
C MET A 1 -18.18 40.93 -1.72
N ALA A 2 -17.85 39.64 -1.80
CA ALA A 2 -17.85 38.86 -3.04
C ALA A 2 -18.18 37.41 -2.64
N GLU A 3 -19.12 36.84 -3.39
CA GLU A 3 -19.95 35.68 -3.06
C GLU A 3 -19.21 34.35 -3.01
N LEU A 4 -19.62 33.54 -2.03
CA LEU A 4 -19.38 32.10 -1.91
C LEU A 4 -20.28 31.36 -2.91
N GLN A 5 -19.69 30.65 -3.88
CA GLN A 5 -20.41 29.65 -4.65
C GLN A 5 -20.21 28.27 -4.03
N HIS A 6 -21.33 27.74 -3.53
CA HIS A 6 -21.55 26.36 -3.13
C HIS A 6 -21.23 25.38 -4.27
N LEU A 7 -20.35 24.43 -4.02
CA LEU A 7 -20.26 23.19 -4.80
C LEU A 7 -20.80 22.04 -3.95
N SER A 8 -22.10 21.79 -4.07
CA SER A 8 -22.73 20.52 -3.73
C SER A 8 -22.64 19.61 -4.95
N GLY A 9 -21.89 18.52 -4.86
CA GLY A 9 -21.77 17.52 -5.93
C GLY A 9 -21.65 16.13 -5.34
N ASN A 10 -22.79 15.46 -5.17
CA ASN A 10 -22.90 14.04 -4.89
C ASN A 10 -22.23 13.24 -6.02
N HIS A 11 -21.03 12.70 -5.80
CA HIS A 11 -20.52 11.62 -6.62
C HIS A 11 -20.98 10.29 -6.03
N LEU A 12 -22.08 9.79 -6.61
CA LEU A 12 -22.61 8.45 -6.40
C LEU A 12 -21.53 7.42 -6.79
N CYS A 13 -21.12 6.63 -5.81
CA CYS A 13 -20.25 5.48 -5.95
C CYS A 13 -20.96 4.41 -6.80
N ASN A 14 -20.66 4.37 -8.11
CA ASN A 14 -21.26 3.42 -9.04
C ASN A 14 -20.28 2.26 -9.29
N VAL A 15 -20.38 1.21 -8.48
CA VAL A 15 -19.58 -0.01 -8.64
C VAL A 15 -20.25 -0.90 -9.68
N SER A 16 -19.67 -0.98 -10.89
CA SER A 16 -20.08 -1.93 -11.91
C SER A 16 -19.40 -3.28 -11.66
N LEU A 17 -20.20 -4.31 -11.37
CA LEU A 17 -19.78 -5.70 -11.21
C LEU A 17 -19.39 -6.30 -12.57
N ILE A 18 -18.16 -6.82 -12.70
CA ILE A 18 -17.74 -7.65 -13.85
C ILE A 18 -17.69 -9.11 -13.41
N ASN A 19 -18.42 -9.95 -14.16
CA ASN A 19 -18.55 -11.40 -13.98
C ASN A 19 -17.22 -12.14 -14.10
N ALA A 20 -16.96 -13.08 -13.18
CA ALA A 20 -15.89 -14.06 -13.28
C ALA A 20 -16.42 -15.36 -13.89
N ALA A 21 -15.86 -15.76 -15.03
CA ALA A 21 -16.06 -17.07 -15.63
C ALA A 21 -14.95 -18.03 -15.17
N SER A 22 -15.36 -19.26 -14.86
CA SER A 22 -14.60 -20.41 -14.41
C SER A 22 -13.64 -20.99 -15.45
N SER A 23 -12.45 -21.43 -15.01
CA SER A 23 -11.80 -22.63 -15.57
C SER A 23 -10.74 -23.20 -14.63
N THR A 24 -10.89 -24.48 -14.36
CA THR A 24 -10.04 -25.41 -13.60
C THR A 24 -8.78 -25.83 -14.39
N GLY A 25 -7.62 -25.93 -13.73
CA GLY A 25 -6.38 -26.53 -14.28
C GLY A 25 -5.25 -26.62 -13.23
N PRO A 26 -4.29 -27.55 -13.35
CA PRO A 26 -3.86 -28.41 -12.23
C PRO A 26 -2.68 -27.89 -11.37
N ILE A 27 -2.70 -28.35 -10.12
CA ILE A 27 -1.68 -28.16 -9.08
C ILE A 27 -0.48 -29.04 -9.40
N HIS A 28 0.67 -28.43 -9.68
CA HIS A 28 1.96 -29.11 -9.60
C HIS A 28 2.56 -28.91 -8.20
N GLN A 29 2.65 -30.02 -7.46
CA GLN A 29 3.41 -30.13 -6.22
C GLN A 29 4.90 -29.95 -6.52
N LEU A 30 5.55 -29.01 -5.83
CA LEU A 30 6.99 -29.03 -5.62
C LEU A 30 7.25 -29.13 -4.12
N THR A 31 7.65 -30.32 -3.73
CA THR A 31 8.17 -30.71 -2.42
C THR A 31 9.54 -30.08 -2.17
N GLY A 32 9.74 -29.57 -0.95
CA GLY A 32 11.05 -29.50 -0.33
C GLY A 32 11.70 -28.13 -0.29
N CYS A 33 11.42 -27.35 0.75
CA CYS A 33 12.44 -26.50 1.37
C CYS A 33 12.05 -26.21 2.83
N THR A 34 12.64 -26.97 3.74
CA THR A 34 12.51 -26.78 5.19
C THR A 34 13.35 -25.55 5.57
N PHE A 35 12.74 -24.36 5.58
CA PHE A 35 13.36 -23.18 6.20
C PHE A 35 12.87 -23.05 7.64
N LEU A 36 13.78 -23.35 8.57
CA LEU A 36 13.69 -23.00 9.97
C LEU A 36 13.75 -21.47 10.09
N LEU A 37 12.63 -20.82 10.38
CA LEU A 37 12.59 -19.43 10.85
C LEU A 37 11.93 -19.39 12.24
N ASN A 38 12.71 -19.79 13.24
CA ASN A 38 12.52 -19.33 14.61
C ASN A 38 13.11 -17.92 14.70
N ASN A 39 12.28 -16.89 14.52
CA ASN A 39 12.58 -15.55 15.01
C ASN A 39 11.27 -14.80 15.32
N PRO A 40 10.98 -14.46 16.59
CA PRO A 40 9.70 -13.91 16.99
C PRO A 40 9.78 -12.38 16.97
N ILE A 41 9.34 -11.75 15.87
CA ILE A 41 8.98 -10.32 15.89
C ILE A 41 7.55 -10.17 15.37
N TYR A 42 6.62 -10.87 15.99
CA TYR A 42 5.21 -10.48 16.10
C TYR A 42 4.70 -11.10 17.40
N PRO A 43 4.23 -10.32 18.38
CA PRO A 43 3.59 -10.90 19.55
C PRO A 43 2.29 -11.55 19.06
N PHE A 44 2.27 -12.88 19.07
CA PHE A 44 1.08 -13.68 18.80
C PHE A 44 0.12 -13.50 19.97
N TYR A 45 -0.64 -12.40 19.95
CA TYR A 45 -1.71 -12.17 20.90
C TYR A 45 -2.86 -13.14 20.60
N LEU A 46 -3.21 -13.98 21.58
CA LEU A 46 -4.49 -14.66 21.64
C LEU A 46 -5.61 -13.60 21.69
N MET A 47 -6.17 -13.23 20.54
CA MET A 47 -7.23 -12.20 20.44
C MET A 47 -8.60 -12.80 20.09
N SER A 48 -9.63 -12.16 20.61
CA SER A 48 -11.05 -12.56 20.54
C SER A 48 -11.60 -12.65 19.12
N ARG A 49 -12.74 -13.35 18.97
CA ARG A 49 -13.43 -13.63 17.68
C ARG A 49 -13.77 -12.36 16.85
N SER A 50 -13.92 -11.20 17.47
CA SER A 50 -14.17 -9.92 16.80
C SER A 50 -12.91 -9.31 16.16
N HIS A 51 -11.71 -9.57 16.70
CA HIS A 51 -10.45 -9.08 16.14
C HIS A 51 -10.04 -9.83 14.86
N ASN A 52 -10.39 -11.12 14.75
CA ASN A 52 -10.14 -11.90 13.52
C ASN A 52 -10.88 -11.33 12.30
N HIS A 53 -12.08 -10.77 12.50
CA HIS A 53 -12.85 -10.19 11.41
C HIS A 53 -12.22 -8.88 10.88
N ALA A 54 -11.69 -8.03 11.76
CA ALA A 54 -11.02 -6.79 11.36
C ALA A 54 -9.70 -7.06 10.62
N LEU A 55 -8.91 -8.03 11.09
CA LEU A 55 -7.68 -8.44 10.40
C LEU A 55 -7.96 -9.02 9.00
N ASP A 56 -8.97 -9.87 8.88
CA ASP A 56 -9.38 -10.43 7.59
C ASP A 56 -10.00 -9.42 6.64
N LEU A 57 -10.67 -8.39 7.18
CA LEU A 57 -11.31 -7.35 6.38
C LEU A 57 -10.29 -6.43 5.71
N TYR A 58 -9.26 -6.02 6.46
CA TYR A 58 -8.32 -4.99 6.00
C TYR A 58 -7.06 -5.57 5.35
N TYR A 59 -6.53 -6.69 5.87
CA TYR A 59 -5.19 -7.16 5.51
C TYR A 59 -5.19 -8.36 4.55
N SER A 60 -6.29 -9.12 4.47
CA SER A 60 -6.37 -10.37 3.72
C SER A 60 -7.09 -10.23 2.36
N GLY A 61 -6.80 -11.15 1.44
CA GLY A 61 -7.51 -11.31 0.17
C GLY A 61 -6.78 -10.79 -1.07
N SER A 62 -7.43 -10.93 -2.23
CA SER A 62 -6.88 -10.49 -3.51
C SER A 62 -6.79 -8.96 -3.59
N THR A 63 -5.92 -8.44 -4.47
CA THR A 63 -5.82 -7.01 -4.75
C THR A 63 -7.15 -6.40 -5.16
N GLY A 64 -7.98 -7.14 -5.91
CA GLY A 64 -9.33 -6.72 -6.26
C GLY A 64 -10.24 -6.56 -5.03
N LYS A 65 -10.22 -7.52 -4.10
CA LYS A 65 -10.97 -7.41 -2.83
C LYS A 65 -10.50 -6.21 -2.02
N LYS A 66 -9.18 -5.99 -1.92
CA LYS A 66 -8.60 -4.85 -1.19
C LYS A 66 -9.03 -3.50 -1.78
N LEU A 67 -9.08 -3.37 -3.11
CA LEU A 67 -9.59 -2.19 -3.80
C LEU A 67 -11.09 -1.99 -3.59
N SER A 68 -11.89 -3.07 -3.58
CA SER A 68 -13.32 -2.97 -3.24
C SER A 68 -13.54 -2.53 -1.79
N THR A 69 -12.76 -3.08 -0.84
CA THR A 69 -12.80 -2.67 0.57
C THR A 69 -12.39 -1.22 0.75
N LEU A 70 -11.29 -0.78 0.09
CA LEU A 70 -10.90 0.62 0.01
C LEU A 70 -12.08 1.52 -0.37
N ASN A 71 -12.76 1.19 -1.47
CA ASN A 71 -13.83 2.03 -2.00
C ASN A 71 -15.03 2.08 -1.05
N ALA A 72 -15.37 0.95 -0.44
CA ALA A 72 -16.42 0.90 0.58
C ALA A 72 -16.08 1.79 1.78
N LEU A 73 -14.86 1.65 2.33
CA LEU A 73 -14.40 2.46 3.46
C LEU A 73 -14.35 3.96 3.13
N PHE A 74 -13.86 4.32 1.95
CA PHE A 74 -13.81 5.72 1.54
C PHE A 74 -15.21 6.31 1.33
N CYS A 75 -16.14 5.54 0.74
CA CYS A 75 -17.53 5.97 0.57
C CYS A 75 -18.24 6.16 1.91
N GLU A 76 -18.01 5.27 2.86
CA GLU A 76 -18.68 5.27 4.16
C GLU A 76 -18.07 6.29 5.13
N TYR A 77 -16.74 6.31 5.24
CA TYR A 77 -16.02 7.07 6.27
C TYR A 77 -15.20 8.24 5.74
N GLY A 78 -14.95 8.35 4.43
CA GLY A 78 -13.99 9.29 3.86
C GLY A 78 -14.22 10.74 4.27
N LYS A 79 -15.47 11.22 4.24
CA LYS A 79 -15.82 12.57 4.71
C LYS A 79 -15.51 12.75 6.20
N HIS A 80 -15.93 11.80 7.04
CA HIS A 80 -15.73 11.87 8.47
C HIS A 80 -14.23 11.83 8.84
N LEU A 81 -13.45 10.98 8.17
CA LEU A 81 -12.00 10.90 8.34
C LEU A 81 -11.31 12.21 7.93
N LEU A 82 -11.70 12.82 6.80
CA LEU A 82 -11.13 14.08 6.32
C LEU A 82 -11.48 15.29 7.20
N GLU A 83 -12.64 15.26 7.86
CA GLU A 83 -13.08 16.32 8.80
C GLU A 83 -12.51 16.13 10.22
N ASN A 84 -11.97 14.95 10.53
CA ASN A 84 -11.38 14.65 11.84
C ASN A 84 -10.02 15.36 12.01
N ARG A 85 -9.90 16.15 13.08
CA ARG A 85 -8.70 16.96 13.35
C ARG A 85 -7.44 16.13 13.60
N GLU A 86 -7.57 15.01 14.29
CA GLU A 86 -6.45 14.12 14.62
C GLU A 86 -5.93 13.43 13.35
N ILE A 87 -6.85 12.92 12.52
CA ILE A 87 -6.53 12.37 11.20
C ILE A 87 -5.85 13.42 10.31
N HIS A 88 -6.40 14.63 10.22
CA HIS A 88 -5.81 15.69 9.41
C HIS A 88 -4.40 16.09 9.88
N HIS A 89 -4.15 16.07 11.20
CA HIS A 89 -2.81 16.30 11.74
C HIS A 89 -1.84 15.18 11.36
N SER A 90 -2.23 13.92 11.60
CA SER A 90 -1.41 12.74 11.30
C SER A 90 -1.15 12.58 9.79
N LEU A 91 -2.15 12.80 8.93
CA LEU A 91 -1.99 12.82 7.47
C LEU A 91 -0.96 13.85 7.00
N ARG A 92 -0.91 15.05 7.60
CA ARG A 92 0.12 16.04 7.26
C ARG A 92 1.52 15.62 7.67
N LEU A 93 1.68 15.00 8.84
CA LEU A 93 2.97 14.48 9.27
C LEU A 93 3.45 13.35 8.36
N LEU A 94 2.58 12.38 8.09
CA LEU A 94 2.85 11.28 7.17
C LEU A 94 3.21 11.79 5.77
N LYS A 95 2.45 12.78 5.26
CA LYS A 95 2.73 13.46 3.99
C LYS A 95 4.18 13.94 3.92
N ASN A 96 4.60 14.72 4.90
CA ASN A 96 5.95 15.27 4.93
C ASN A 96 7.02 14.16 4.93
N HIS A 97 6.81 13.08 5.69
CA HIS A 97 7.73 11.95 5.68
C HIS A 97 7.76 11.20 4.34
N ALA A 98 6.59 11.00 3.73
CA ALA A 98 6.48 10.32 2.44
C ALA A 98 7.06 11.14 1.28
N GLU A 99 6.91 12.47 1.30
CA GLU A 99 7.50 13.37 0.31
C GLU A 99 9.03 13.39 0.41
N ASN A 100 9.58 13.46 1.63
CA ASN A 100 11.04 13.38 1.84
C ASN A 100 11.61 12.03 1.37
N LEU A 101 10.93 10.92 1.70
CA LEU A 101 11.31 9.60 1.22
C LEU A 101 11.22 9.52 -0.31
N SER A 102 10.14 10.00 -0.90
CA SER A 102 9.94 9.97 -2.36
C SER A 102 10.98 10.80 -3.10
N ALA A 103 11.36 11.96 -2.56
CA ALA A 103 12.45 12.78 -3.11
C ALA A 103 13.78 12.01 -3.10
N HIS A 104 14.13 11.38 -1.99
CA HIS A 104 15.35 10.57 -1.90
C HIS A 104 15.32 9.36 -2.85
N MET A 105 14.18 8.67 -2.95
CA MET A 105 14.00 7.57 -3.91
C MET A 105 14.13 8.04 -5.37
N LEU A 106 13.68 9.26 -5.68
CA LEU A 106 13.82 9.86 -7.01
C LEU A 106 15.27 10.23 -7.32
N ASP A 107 16.02 10.77 -6.36
CA ASP A 107 17.45 11.06 -6.51
C ASP A 107 18.25 9.77 -6.77
N MET A 108 17.85 8.67 -6.11
CA MET A 108 18.35 7.31 -6.35
C MET A 108 17.82 6.67 -7.66
N LYS A 109 16.94 7.35 -8.40
CA LYS A 109 16.30 6.90 -9.65
C LYS A 109 15.53 5.58 -9.52
N LEU A 110 14.94 5.34 -8.34
CA LEU A 110 14.25 4.08 -8.05
C LEU A 110 12.96 3.90 -8.84
N ASP A 111 12.29 4.99 -9.21
CA ASP A 111 11.13 4.98 -10.11
C ASP A 111 11.43 4.27 -11.44
N ARG A 112 12.51 4.70 -12.11
CA ARG A 112 12.97 4.14 -13.39
C ARG A 112 13.55 2.75 -13.21
N LEU A 113 14.35 2.55 -12.16
CA LEU A 113 14.94 1.26 -11.86
C LEU A 113 13.86 0.20 -11.65
N CYS A 114 12.87 0.46 -10.80
CA CYS A 114 11.78 -0.46 -10.52
C CYS A 114 10.94 -0.76 -11.76
N THR A 115 10.57 0.27 -12.53
CA THR A 115 9.80 0.12 -13.78
C THR A 115 10.52 -0.76 -14.78
N HIS A 116 11.81 -0.51 -15.00
CA HIS A 116 12.61 -1.31 -15.92
C HIS A 116 12.79 -2.75 -15.42
N CYS A 117 13.22 -2.90 -14.18
CA CYS A 117 13.53 -4.18 -13.53
C CYS A 117 12.32 -5.12 -13.41
N ALA A 118 11.10 -4.59 -13.31
CA ALA A 118 9.90 -5.44 -13.22
C ALA A 118 9.69 -6.32 -14.46
N THR A 119 10.21 -5.89 -15.62
CA THR A 119 10.06 -6.59 -16.91
C THR A 119 11.24 -7.50 -17.27
N THR A 120 12.33 -7.49 -16.48
CA THR A 120 13.54 -8.27 -16.78
C THR A 120 13.56 -9.61 -16.04
N SER A 121 14.18 -10.63 -16.66
CA SER A 121 14.27 -11.97 -16.07
C SER A 121 15.15 -12.06 -14.82
N ASP A 122 16.07 -11.11 -14.64
CA ASP A 122 16.97 -11.01 -13.49
C ASP A 122 16.48 -9.99 -12.44
N GLY A 123 15.28 -9.42 -12.67
CA GLY A 123 14.61 -8.43 -11.84
C GLY A 123 13.36 -8.97 -11.17
N GLY A 124 12.32 -8.13 -11.08
CA GLY A 124 11.00 -8.55 -10.61
C GLY A 124 10.72 -8.38 -9.11
N CYS A 125 11.49 -7.56 -8.37
CA CYS A 125 11.11 -7.27 -6.98
C CYS A 125 9.75 -6.57 -6.91
N CYS A 126 9.43 -5.67 -7.85
CA CYS A 126 8.10 -5.08 -8.00
C CYS A 126 7.14 -6.03 -8.75
N SER A 127 6.90 -7.21 -8.18
CA SER A 127 6.06 -8.26 -8.73
C SER A 127 4.66 -8.32 -8.12
N SER A 128 3.82 -9.21 -8.65
CA SER A 128 2.52 -9.56 -8.08
C SER A 128 2.63 -10.09 -6.63
N TYR A 129 3.80 -10.57 -6.21
CA TYR A 129 4.05 -10.87 -4.80
C TYR A 129 4.11 -9.59 -3.95
N MET A 130 4.71 -8.51 -4.46
CA MET A 130 4.75 -7.23 -3.73
C MET A 130 3.38 -6.54 -3.66
N GLU A 131 2.56 -6.57 -4.72
CA GLU A 131 1.21 -5.99 -4.62
C GLU A 131 0.37 -6.69 -3.52
N ALA A 132 0.59 -8.00 -3.31
CA ALA A 132 -0.12 -8.77 -2.30
C ALA A 132 0.20 -8.31 -0.86
N ASN A 133 1.30 -7.59 -0.67
CA ASN A 133 1.69 -7.00 0.62
C ASN A 133 1.03 -5.65 0.90
N SER A 134 0.28 -5.07 -0.05
CA SER A 134 -0.62 -3.96 0.24
C SER A 134 -1.83 -4.44 1.06
N ASN A 135 -2.48 -3.52 1.77
CA ASN A 135 -3.70 -3.78 2.52
C ASN A 135 -4.71 -2.66 2.27
N ALA A 136 -6.00 -2.90 2.54
CA ALA A 136 -7.06 -1.95 2.21
C ALA A 136 -6.93 -0.61 2.97
N LEU A 137 -6.39 -0.61 4.20
CA LEU A 137 -6.15 0.60 4.98
C LEU A 137 -5.02 1.46 4.39
N LEU A 138 -3.92 0.86 3.96
CA LEU A 138 -2.83 1.55 3.27
C LEU A 138 -3.32 2.16 1.96
N LEU A 139 -4.14 1.43 1.21
CA LEU A 139 -4.76 1.96 0.00
C LEU A 139 -5.70 3.13 0.36
N LEU A 140 -6.47 3.03 1.44
CA LEU A 140 -7.37 4.09 1.92
C LEU A 140 -6.59 5.34 2.31
N ILE A 141 -5.46 5.20 2.98
CA ILE A 141 -4.58 6.32 3.32
C ILE A 141 -4.08 7.01 2.05
N ASN A 142 -3.65 6.25 1.03
CA ASN A 142 -3.28 6.83 -0.27
C ASN A 142 -4.46 7.57 -0.93
N GLN A 143 -5.68 7.03 -0.85
CA GLN A 143 -6.87 7.69 -1.39
C GLN A 143 -7.22 8.99 -0.63
N LEU A 144 -7.12 8.98 0.71
CA LEU A 144 -7.27 10.17 1.56
C LEU A 144 -6.19 11.22 1.27
N TYR A 145 -5.02 10.76 0.84
CA TYR A 145 -3.92 11.60 0.36
C TYR A 145 -4.17 12.20 -1.04
N GLY A 146 -5.23 11.76 -1.74
CA GLY A 146 -5.59 12.23 -3.07
C GLY A 146 -4.97 11.43 -4.22
N VAL A 147 -4.38 10.26 -3.95
CA VAL A 147 -3.93 9.33 -4.99
C VAL A 147 -5.15 8.64 -5.60
N ASP A 148 -5.20 8.58 -6.93
CA ASP A 148 -6.16 7.73 -7.66
C ASP A 148 -5.68 6.28 -7.60
N VAL A 149 -6.09 5.55 -6.56
CA VAL A 149 -5.60 4.19 -6.28
C VAL A 149 -6.29 3.18 -7.19
N LYS A 150 -5.65 2.89 -8.33
CA LYS A 150 -6.13 1.91 -9.32
C LYS A 150 -5.01 1.05 -9.89
N LYS A 151 -5.39 -0.12 -10.41
CA LYS A 151 -4.46 -0.97 -11.16
C LYS A 151 -3.99 -0.23 -12.42
N GLN A 152 -2.69 -0.26 -12.68
CA GLN A 152 -2.06 0.31 -13.87
C GLN A 152 -2.07 -0.68 -15.04
N HIS A 153 -2.06 -1.98 -14.74
CA HIS A 153 -2.11 -3.06 -15.73
C HIS A 153 -2.72 -4.34 -15.14
N THR A 154 -2.91 -5.35 -15.98
CA THR A 154 -3.46 -6.67 -15.62
C THR A 154 -2.41 -7.79 -15.62
N SER A 155 -1.12 -7.47 -15.71
CA SER A 155 -0.03 -8.46 -15.60
C SER A 155 -0.18 -9.30 -14.33
N GLU A 156 0.01 -10.62 -14.46
CA GLU A 156 0.01 -11.56 -13.33
C GLU A 156 1.41 -11.67 -12.67
N VAL A 157 2.43 -11.09 -13.31
CA VAL A 157 3.84 -11.16 -12.88
C VAL A 157 4.26 -9.87 -12.20
N GLU A 158 3.87 -8.73 -12.74
CA GLU A 158 4.27 -7.39 -12.26
C GLU A 158 3.31 -6.86 -11.19
N CYS A 159 3.80 -6.01 -10.30
CA CYS A 159 2.96 -5.32 -9.32
C CYS A 159 2.01 -4.36 -10.04
N CYS A 160 0.69 -4.55 -9.92
CA CYS A 160 -0.29 -3.72 -10.63
C CYS A 160 -0.34 -2.25 -10.19
N PHE A 161 0.40 -1.83 -9.17
CA PHE A 161 0.55 -0.42 -8.79
C PHE A 161 1.79 0.24 -9.40
N LEU A 162 2.64 -0.53 -10.09
CA LEU A 162 3.77 -0.02 -10.87
C LEU A 162 3.24 0.48 -12.22
N GLY A 163 3.42 1.76 -12.51
CA GLY A 163 3.14 2.33 -13.83
C GLY A 163 4.44 2.64 -14.59
N ASP A 164 4.29 3.18 -15.79
CA ASP A 164 5.40 3.53 -16.69
C ASP A 164 6.38 4.57 -16.11
N THR A 165 5.97 5.30 -15.08
CA THR A 165 6.76 6.32 -14.39
C THR A 165 7.02 5.96 -12.93
N GLY A 166 6.97 4.68 -12.57
CA GLY A 166 7.14 4.20 -11.21
C GLY A 166 5.83 3.90 -10.49
N CYS A 167 5.94 3.56 -9.20
CA CYS A 167 4.80 3.17 -8.38
C CYS A 167 3.88 4.37 -8.10
N ILE A 168 2.57 4.20 -8.31
CA ILE A 168 1.58 5.25 -8.07
C ILE A 168 1.34 5.52 -6.57
N LEU A 169 1.66 4.56 -5.71
CA LEU A 169 1.43 4.69 -4.27
C LEU A 169 2.47 5.62 -3.65
N THR A 170 2.00 6.70 -3.04
CA THR A 170 2.85 7.59 -2.25
C THR A 170 3.27 6.88 -0.95
N ILE A 171 2.30 6.33 -0.21
CA ILE A 171 2.56 5.53 0.98
C ILE A 171 2.69 4.07 0.54
N LYS A 172 3.90 3.54 0.66
CA LYS A 172 4.26 2.21 0.13
C LYS A 172 4.19 1.14 1.22
N PRO A 173 3.80 -0.10 0.90
CA PRO A 173 3.86 -1.21 1.85
C PRO A 173 5.26 -1.39 2.43
N ILE A 174 5.36 -1.87 3.67
CA ILE A 174 6.64 -2.07 4.36
C ILE A 174 7.63 -2.90 3.56
N PHE A 175 7.17 -3.93 2.84
CA PHE A 175 8.04 -4.75 1.99
C PHE A 175 8.64 -3.97 0.82
N CYS A 176 7.92 -2.99 0.28
CA CYS A 176 8.45 -2.12 -0.77
C CYS A 176 9.52 -1.14 -0.27
N LEU A 177 9.58 -0.91 1.05
CA LEU A 177 10.49 0.06 1.69
C LEU A 177 11.67 -0.58 2.42
N ASN A 178 11.51 -1.83 2.88
CA ASN A 178 12.51 -2.56 3.66
C ASN A 178 13.12 -3.74 2.91
N TYR A 179 12.54 -4.20 1.80
CA TYR A 179 13.13 -5.26 0.99
C TYR A 179 13.96 -4.64 -0.15
N ASN A 180 15.16 -4.19 0.19
CA ASN A 180 16.09 -3.59 -0.76
C ASN A 180 16.55 -4.67 -1.75
N CYS A 181 16.07 -4.59 -2.99
CA CYS A 181 16.43 -5.56 -4.02
C CYS A 181 17.92 -5.43 -4.37
N LYS A 182 18.52 -6.52 -4.88
CA LYS A 182 19.95 -6.53 -5.26
C LYS A 182 20.31 -5.37 -6.18
N HIS A 183 19.42 -5.02 -7.11
CA HIS A 183 19.67 -3.94 -8.07
C HIS A 183 19.76 -2.56 -7.41
N ILE A 184 19.06 -2.34 -6.30
CA ILE A 184 19.19 -1.13 -5.49
C ILE A 184 20.49 -1.19 -4.71
N VAL A 185 20.74 -2.29 -3.99
CA VAL A 185 21.90 -2.43 -3.10
C VAL A 185 23.23 -2.36 -3.86
N ASP A 186 23.29 -2.97 -5.05
CA ASP A 186 24.51 -3.02 -5.86
C ASP A 186 24.85 -1.66 -6.49
N GLN A 187 23.86 -0.77 -6.66
CA GLN A 187 24.02 0.54 -7.30
C GLN A 187 24.12 1.69 -6.29
N ALA A 188 23.57 1.52 -5.09
CA ALA A 188 23.52 2.55 -4.08
C ALA A 188 24.77 2.58 -3.19
N GLY A 189 25.25 3.78 -2.88
CA GLY A 189 26.27 3.98 -1.87
C GLY A 189 25.75 3.74 -0.45
N LYS A 190 26.67 3.45 0.48
CA LYS A 190 26.32 3.23 1.90
C LYS A 190 25.49 4.38 2.51
N GLN A 191 25.81 5.62 2.14
CA GLN A 191 25.11 6.79 2.66
C GLN A 191 23.68 6.92 2.09
N GLU A 192 23.49 6.59 0.82
CA GLU A 192 22.16 6.59 0.18
C GLU A 192 21.26 5.54 0.81
N MET A 193 21.80 4.33 1.05
CA MET A 193 21.08 3.26 1.72
C MET A 193 20.73 3.62 3.17
N ALA A 194 21.67 4.16 3.95
CA ALA A 194 21.40 4.60 5.32
C ALA A 194 20.32 5.69 5.38
N THR A 195 20.32 6.61 4.39
CA THR A 195 19.31 7.66 4.29
C THR A 195 17.95 7.08 3.90
N LEU A 196 17.91 6.14 2.95
CA LEU A 196 16.69 5.44 2.53
C LEU A 196 16.06 4.71 3.72
N GLU A 197 16.85 3.93 4.47
CA GLU A 197 16.39 3.20 5.66
C GLU A 197 15.84 4.15 6.74
N TYR A 198 16.55 5.25 7.01
CA TYR A 198 16.11 6.25 7.98
C TYR A 198 14.76 6.88 7.58
N LEU A 199 14.63 7.32 6.34
CA LEU A 199 13.41 7.95 5.83
C LEU A 199 12.23 6.96 5.77
N SER A 200 12.49 5.73 5.34
CA SER A 200 11.52 4.62 5.36
C SER A 200 11.01 4.38 6.78
N GLY A 201 11.90 4.29 7.77
CA GLY A 201 11.51 4.09 9.18
C GLY A 201 10.62 5.21 9.73
N ARG A 202 10.91 6.48 9.39
CA ARG A 202 10.09 7.63 9.78
C ARG A 202 8.69 7.57 9.16
N MET A 203 8.60 7.29 7.86
CA MET A 203 7.32 7.17 7.16
C MET A 203 6.47 6.01 7.71
N LEU A 204 7.10 4.84 7.93
CA LEU A 204 6.43 3.66 8.46
C LEU A 204 5.88 3.88 9.87
N ASN A 205 6.61 4.58 10.73
CA ASN A 205 6.14 4.90 12.08
C ASN A 205 4.84 5.74 12.03
N GLU A 206 4.85 6.81 11.24
CA GLU A 206 3.65 7.67 11.10
C GLU A 206 2.50 6.97 10.39
N GLN A 207 2.79 6.07 9.45
CA GLN A 207 1.77 5.24 8.81
C GLN A 207 1.05 4.37 9.84
N ILE A 208 1.80 3.65 10.69
CA ILE A 208 1.22 2.76 11.72
C ILE A 208 0.38 3.57 12.73
N ASN A 209 0.85 4.76 13.11
CA ASN A 209 0.10 5.67 13.96
C ASN A 209 -1.23 6.07 13.32
N LEU A 210 -1.21 6.50 12.06
CA LEU A 210 -2.43 6.85 11.32
C LEU A 210 -3.39 5.67 11.16
N GLU A 211 -2.88 4.49 10.81
CA GLU A 211 -3.68 3.27 10.70
C GLU A 211 -4.44 2.99 12.00
N SER A 212 -3.77 3.14 13.15
CA SER A 212 -4.36 2.93 14.47
C SER A 212 -5.52 3.90 14.76
N ILE A 213 -5.35 5.17 14.43
CA ILE A 213 -6.39 6.20 14.60
C ILE A 213 -7.60 5.89 13.70
N ILE A 214 -7.36 5.56 12.42
CA ILE A 214 -8.41 5.20 11.47
C ILE A 214 -9.19 3.97 11.94
N ILE A 215 -8.49 2.92 12.38
CA ILE A 215 -9.12 1.70 12.91
C ILE A 215 -10.00 2.02 14.12
N SER A 216 -9.52 2.86 15.03
CA SER A 216 -10.31 3.29 16.18
C SER A 216 -11.61 3.96 15.75
N ILE A 217 -11.56 4.88 14.78
CA ILE A 217 -12.74 5.61 14.29
C ILE A 217 -13.72 4.68 13.58
N ILE A 218 -13.24 3.78 12.71
CA ILE A 218 -14.12 2.87 11.95
C ILE A 218 -14.81 1.85 12.88
N ASN A 219 -14.15 1.43 13.95
CA ASN A 219 -14.69 0.47 14.92
C ASN A 219 -15.44 1.12 16.09
N SER A 220 -15.58 2.45 16.12
CA SER A 220 -16.34 3.20 17.14
C SER A 220 -17.83 3.17 16.86
#